data_AF-A0A1W2GHV5-F1
#
_entry.id   AF-A0A1W2GHV5-F1
#
_cell.length_a   1.000
_cell.length_b   1.000
_cell.length_c   1.000
_cell.angle_alpha   90.00
_cell.angle_beta   90.00
_cell.angle_gamma   90.00
#
_symmetry.space_group_name_H-M   'P 1'
#
loop_
_entity.id
_entity.type
_entity.pdbx_description
1 polymer ?
#
loop_
_entity_poly.entity_id
_entity_poly.type
_entity_poly.pdbx_seq_one_letter_code
_entity_poly.pdbx_strand_id
1 'polypeptide(L)'
;MIFYNPTDNDVLTKRIKYNPRSAFIMTQLGGAKTELLNDILSQLNSALNQNKIQFLDANSLVTGKDFLSKIWNLALSVPIGIAVLSETMQQTTVANIYYELGLMNALGKETVVIKTPNFKIPSDFIRTEYIKYDNSFGEKLESFLKQIFDQAEYYGVMADSLIAKPLLSIDYLRRAYLITQDDGYKNRAFEIINSNQFDEHTSMMVNSYFDL
;
A
#
# COMPACT_ATOMS: atom_id res chain seq x y z
N MET A 1 -15.69 -0.82 4.73
CA MET A 1 -15.55 -1.26 3.32
C MET A 1 -15.69 -2.77 3.27
N ILE A 2 -16.51 -3.31 2.36
CA ILE A 2 -16.64 -4.75 2.16
C ILE A 2 -15.56 -5.16 1.15
N PHE A 3 -14.76 -6.16 1.49
CA PHE A 3 -13.80 -6.75 0.56
C PHE A 3 -14.32 -8.09 0.07
N TYR A 4 -14.03 -8.41 -1.18
CA TYR A 4 -14.35 -9.71 -1.78
C TYR A 4 -13.05 -10.47 -2.03
N ASN A 5 -13.10 -11.78 -1.92
CA ASN A 5 -11.98 -12.63 -2.28
C ASN A 5 -11.89 -12.72 -3.81
N PRO A 6 -10.72 -12.40 -4.41
CA PRO A 6 -10.57 -12.34 -5.86
C PRO A 6 -10.70 -13.70 -6.57
N THR A 7 -10.71 -14.84 -5.84
CA THR A 7 -10.77 -16.18 -6.45
C THR A 7 -12.17 -16.78 -6.51
N ASP A 8 -13.05 -16.45 -5.56
CA ASP A 8 -14.37 -17.08 -5.42
C ASP A 8 -15.53 -16.07 -5.35
N ASN A 9 -15.23 -14.76 -5.34
CA ASN A 9 -16.20 -13.67 -5.21
C ASN A 9 -17.01 -13.68 -3.89
N ASP A 10 -16.60 -14.47 -2.90
CA ASP A 10 -17.22 -14.43 -1.58
C ASP A 10 -16.73 -13.20 -0.80
N VAL A 11 -17.56 -12.75 0.14
CA VAL A 11 -17.16 -11.70 1.08
C VAL A 11 -15.97 -12.18 1.89
N LEU A 12 -14.93 -11.36 1.97
CA LEU A 12 -13.76 -11.63 2.79
C LEU A 12 -14.16 -11.54 4.27
N THR A 13 -14.45 -12.69 4.87
CA THR A 13 -14.81 -12.82 6.29
C THR A 13 -13.59 -12.96 7.20
N LYS A 14 -12.40 -13.15 6.62
CA LYS A 14 -11.15 -13.30 7.37
C LYS A 14 -10.61 -11.94 7.80
N ARG A 15 -10.19 -11.85 9.05
CA ARG A 15 -9.47 -10.70 9.60
C ARG A 15 -8.20 -10.43 8.79
N ILE A 16 -8.05 -9.20 8.31
CA ILE A 16 -6.82 -8.72 7.67
C ILE A 16 -5.88 -8.29 8.79
N LYS A 17 -4.68 -8.85 8.84
CA LYS A 17 -3.61 -8.34 9.69
C LYS A 17 -2.95 -7.18 8.96
N TYR A 18 -3.11 -5.96 9.47
CA TYR A 18 -2.51 -4.77 8.86
C TYR A 18 -1.03 -4.64 9.23
N ASN A 19 -0.26 -4.03 8.33
CA ASN A 19 1.15 -3.73 8.52
C ASN A 19 1.34 -2.20 8.43
N PRO A 20 1.16 -1.46 9.54
CA PRO A 20 1.50 -0.04 9.58
C PRO A 20 2.96 0.19 9.22
N ARG A 21 3.30 1.38 8.71
CA ARG A 21 4.67 1.76 8.34
C ARG A 21 5.31 0.72 7.43
N SER A 22 4.61 0.31 6.37
CA SER A 22 5.14 -0.65 5.40
C SER A 22 4.78 -0.28 3.96
N ALA A 23 5.57 -0.77 3.01
CA ALA A 23 5.33 -0.61 1.59
C ALA A 23 5.40 -1.97 0.90
N PHE A 24 4.41 -2.26 0.06
CA PHE A 24 4.42 -3.43 -0.80
C PHE A 24 5.19 -3.10 -2.09
N ILE A 25 6.31 -3.77 -2.28
CA ILE A 25 7.23 -3.60 -3.38
C ILE A 25 6.94 -4.65 -4.45
N MET A 26 6.37 -4.18 -5.56
CA MET A 26 5.97 -4.98 -6.70
C MET A 26 7.12 -4.97 -7.71
N THR A 27 7.85 -6.08 -7.80
CA THR A 27 9.04 -6.18 -8.66
C THR A 27 9.26 -7.62 -9.12
N GLN A 28 10.26 -7.85 -9.97
CA GLN A 28 10.63 -9.20 -10.39
C GLN A 28 11.06 -10.05 -9.19
N LEU A 29 10.35 -11.16 -8.99
CA LEU A 29 10.66 -12.17 -7.99
C LEU A 29 11.49 -13.28 -8.64
N GLY A 30 12.57 -13.70 -7.97
CA GLY A 30 13.44 -14.76 -8.47
C GLY A 30 14.16 -14.41 -9.79
N GLY A 31 14.91 -15.40 -10.29
CA GLY A 31 15.77 -15.23 -11.46
C GLY A 31 16.94 -14.27 -11.23
N ALA A 32 17.81 -14.13 -12.24
CA ALA A 32 18.88 -13.15 -12.20
C ALA A 32 18.29 -11.74 -12.41
N LYS A 33 18.43 -10.88 -11.40
CA LYS A 33 18.16 -9.44 -11.50
C LYS A 33 19.37 -8.75 -12.10
N THR A 34 19.15 -7.72 -12.90
CA THR A 34 20.25 -6.87 -13.38
C THR A 34 20.86 -6.08 -12.23
N GLU A 35 22.12 -5.69 -12.36
CA GLU A 35 22.80 -4.82 -11.39
C GLU A 35 22.01 -3.52 -11.18
N LEU A 36 21.50 -2.93 -12.26
CA LEU A 36 20.67 -1.74 -12.22
C LEU A 36 19.40 -1.95 -11.38
N LEU A 37 18.71 -3.08 -11.53
CA LEU A 37 17.51 -3.37 -10.74
C LEU A 37 17.86 -3.59 -9.26
N ASN A 38 18.98 -4.25 -8.96
CA ASN A 38 19.43 -4.44 -7.58
C ASN A 38 19.81 -3.11 -6.92
N ASP A 39 20.46 -2.21 -7.66
CA ASP A 39 20.81 -0.87 -7.19
C ASP A 39 19.56 -0.04 -6.88
N ILE A 40 18.56 -0.02 -7.77
CA ILE A 40 17.26 0.61 -7.52
C ILE A 40 16.62 0.07 -6.24
N LEU A 41 16.53 -1.26 -6.09
CA LEU A 41 15.92 -1.89 -4.92
C LEU A 41 16.69 -1.60 -3.64
N SER A 42 18.02 -1.52 -3.70
CA SER A 42 18.89 -1.19 -2.57
C SER A 42 18.71 0.26 -2.10
N GLN A 43 18.67 1.21 -3.04
CA GLN A 43 18.44 2.62 -2.71
C GLN A 43 17.01 2.85 -2.20
N LEU A 44 16.03 2.20 -2.82
CA LEU A 44 14.65 2.20 -2.34
C LEU A 44 14.55 1.69 -0.90
N ASN A 45 15.14 0.53 -0.61
CA ASN A 45 15.16 -0.03 0.74
C ASN A 45 15.86 0.91 1.74
N SER A 46 16.97 1.54 1.34
CA SER A 46 17.65 2.54 2.17
C SER A 46 16.75 3.73 2.52
N ALA A 47 16.08 4.32 1.53
CA ALA A 47 15.16 5.45 1.73
C ALA A 47 13.95 5.09 2.60
N LEU A 48 13.36 3.91 2.38
CA LEU A 48 12.27 3.41 3.20
C LEU A 48 12.71 3.20 4.66
N ASN A 49 13.87 2.59 4.89
CA ASN A 49 14.41 2.38 6.24
C ASN A 49 14.70 3.70 6.97
N GLN A 50 15.23 4.71 6.28
CA GLN A 50 15.43 6.05 6.85
C GLN A 50 14.11 6.67 7.33
N ASN A 51 13.02 6.42 6.61
CA ASN A 51 11.67 6.85 6.94
C ASN A 51 10.90 5.89 7.85
N LYS A 52 11.57 4.85 8.38
CA LYS A 52 10.99 3.77 9.21
C LYS A 52 9.83 3.06 8.54
N ILE A 53 9.89 2.87 7.23
CA ILE A 53 8.92 2.12 6.43
C ILE A 53 9.51 0.76 6.10
N GLN A 54 8.81 -0.30 6.47
CA GLN A 54 9.20 -1.68 6.19
C GLN A 54 9.03 -2.01 4.70
N PHE A 55 10.09 -2.55 4.09
CA PHE A 55 10.04 -3.14 2.76
C PHE A 55 9.36 -4.51 2.84
N LEU A 56 8.22 -4.67 2.18
CA LEU A 56 7.52 -5.94 2.04
C LEU A 56 7.41 -6.31 0.57
N ASP A 57 7.73 -7.54 0.21
CA ASP A 57 7.51 -8.10 -1.12
C ASP A 57 6.63 -9.34 -1.05
N ALA A 58 6.34 -9.90 -2.23
CA ALA A 58 5.61 -11.14 -2.30
C ALA A 58 6.37 -12.36 -1.73
N ASN A 59 7.63 -12.27 -1.28
CA ASN A 59 8.29 -13.34 -0.53
C ASN A 59 8.15 -13.17 0.99
N SER A 60 7.77 -11.97 1.45
CA SER A 60 7.73 -11.60 2.86
C SER A 60 6.65 -12.34 3.67
N LEU A 61 5.66 -12.95 3.02
CA LEU A 61 4.60 -13.73 3.68
C LEU A 61 4.59 -15.18 3.18
N VAL A 62 4.97 -16.16 4.00
CA VAL A 62 4.80 -17.59 3.64
C VAL A 62 3.45 -18.07 4.17
N THR A 63 2.46 -18.23 3.28
CA THR A 63 1.06 -18.52 3.70
C THR A 63 0.57 -19.91 3.32
N GLY A 64 1.34 -20.72 2.58
CA GLY A 64 0.95 -22.07 2.13
C GLY A 64 -0.31 -22.11 1.26
N LYS A 65 -0.81 -20.95 0.81
CA LYS A 65 -2.05 -20.74 0.06
C LYS A 65 -1.76 -20.26 -1.36
N ASP A 66 -2.82 -20.14 -2.16
CA ASP A 66 -2.80 -19.52 -3.50
C ASP A 66 -2.03 -18.18 -3.48
N PHE A 67 -1.15 -17.99 -4.46
CA PHE A 67 -0.33 -16.80 -4.62
C PHE A 67 -1.18 -15.52 -4.78
N LEU A 68 -2.30 -15.60 -5.50
CA LEU A 68 -3.22 -14.48 -5.71
C LEU A 68 -3.87 -14.02 -4.40
N SER A 69 -4.34 -14.98 -3.59
CA SER A 69 -4.87 -14.70 -2.25
C SER A 69 -3.83 -14.03 -1.34
N LYS A 70 -2.56 -14.41 -1.48
CA LYS A 70 -1.47 -13.82 -0.72
C LYS A 70 -1.19 -12.37 -1.13
N ILE A 71 -1.09 -12.10 -2.44
CA ILE A 71 -0.94 -10.74 -2.97
C ILE A 71 -2.09 -9.85 -2.53
N TRP A 72 -3.32 -10.35 -2.61
CA TRP A 72 -4.51 -9.63 -2.17
C TRP A 72 -4.45 -9.23 -0.68
N ASN A 73 -4.10 -10.18 0.20
CA ASN A 73 -3.94 -9.90 1.62
C ASN A 73 -2.81 -8.90 1.89
N LEU A 74 -1.69 -9.00 1.17
CA LEU A 74 -0.58 -8.07 1.31
C LEU A 74 -1.00 -6.65 0.89
N ALA A 75 -1.63 -6.50 -0.27
CA ALA A 75 -2.15 -5.23 -0.78
C ALA A 75 -3.14 -4.57 0.19
N LEU A 76 -4.04 -5.36 0.81
CA LEU A 76 -4.95 -4.86 1.82
C LEU A 76 -4.23 -4.38 3.09
N SER A 77 -3.17 -5.09 3.50
CA SER A 77 -2.50 -4.89 4.78
C SER A 77 -1.62 -3.63 4.84
N VAL A 78 -1.08 -3.16 3.71
CA VAL A 78 -0.10 -2.07 3.67
C VAL A 78 -0.75 -0.72 3.28
N PRO A 79 -0.18 0.44 3.67
CA PRO A 79 -0.61 1.75 3.17
C PRO A 79 -0.04 2.13 1.80
N ILE A 80 1.16 1.65 1.44
CA ILE A 80 1.94 2.14 0.29
C ILE A 80 2.22 0.99 -0.69
N GLY A 81 2.12 1.26 -2.00
CA GLY A 81 2.50 0.34 -3.07
C GLY A 81 3.56 0.95 -3.99
N ILE A 82 4.67 0.26 -4.22
CA ILE A 82 5.75 0.76 -5.08
C ILE A 82 6.04 -0.27 -6.17
N ALA A 83 5.75 0.08 -7.42
CA ALA A 83 6.05 -0.78 -8.56
C ALA A 83 7.44 -0.45 -9.11
N VAL A 84 8.33 -1.43 -9.26
CA VAL A 84 9.67 -1.24 -9.81
C VAL A 84 9.78 -1.99 -11.13
N LEU A 85 9.88 -1.25 -12.23
CA LEU A 85 9.86 -1.77 -13.60
C LEU A 85 11.21 -1.60 -14.29
N SER A 86 11.66 -2.64 -14.99
CA SER A 86 12.88 -2.66 -15.78
C SER A 86 12.61 -3.19 -17.19
N GLU A 87 13.31 -2.64 -18.19
CA GLU A 87 13.24 -3.09 -19.59
C GLU A 87 13.69 -4.54 -19.78
N THR A 88 14.41 -5.09 -18.80
CA THR A 88 14.90 -6.48 -18.81
C THR A 88 13.91 -7.48 -18.24
N MET A 89 12.78 -7.02 -17.70
CA MET A 89 11.76 -7.91 -17.15
C MET A 89 10.99 -8.62 -18.26
N GLN A 90 10.62 -9.88 -18.01
CA GLN A 90 9.68 -10.57 -18.88
C GLN A 90 8.32 -9.89 -18.85
N GLN A 91 7.62 -9.89 -19.99
CA GLN A 91 6.30 -9.26 -20.12
C GLN A 91 5.27 -9.85 -19.14
N THR A 92 5.38 -11.14 -18.83
CA THR A 92 4.55 -11.82 -17.81
C THR A 92 4.75 -11.23 -16.41
N THR A 93 6.00 -10.95 -16.03
CA THR A 93 6.33 -10.27 -14.76
C THR A 93 5.77 -8.86 -14.73
N VAL A 94 5.94 -8.11 -15.83
CA VAL A 94 5.40 -6.75 -15.96
C VAL A 94 3.87 -6.75 -15.84
N ALA A 95 3.18 -7.72 -16.44
CA ALA A 95 1.73 -7.87 -16.34
C ALA A 95 1.27 -8.11 -14.90
N ASN A 96 1.97 -8.97 -14.14
CA ASN A 96 1.68 -9.19 -12.73
C ASN A 96 1.85 -7.91 -11.90
N ILE A 97 2.93 -7.16 -12.14
CA ILE A 97 3.17 -5.88 -11.43
C ILE A 97 2.05 -4.87 -11.72
N TYR A 98 1.58 -4.78 -12.97
CA TYR A 98 0.46 -3.89 -13.29
C TYR A 98 -0.87 -4.34 -12.68
N TYR A 99 -1.12 -5.65 -12.59
CA TYR A 99 -2.27 -6.19 -11.86
C TYR A 99 -2.21 -5.75 -10.39
N GLU A 100 -1.06 -5.94 -9.74
CA GLU A 100 -0.84 -5.55 -8.34
C GLU A 100 -0.98 -4.04 -8.13
N LEU A 101 -0.42 -3.22 -9.04
CA LEU A 101 -0.54 -1.76 -9.00
C LEU A 101 -2.00 -1.30 -9.17
N GLY A 102 -2.72 -1.89 -10.12
CA GLY A 102 -4.14 -1.61 -10.35
C GLY A 102 -4.98 -1.96 -9.11
N LEU A 103 -4.67 -3.08 -8.46
CA LEU A 103 -5.29 -3.47 -7.19
C LEU A 103 -5.02 -2.43 -6.09
N MET A 104 -3.78 -2.01 -5.91
CA MET A 104 -3.42 -0.99 -4.91
C MET A 104 -4.15 0.33 -5.15
N ASN A 105 -4.24 0.77 -6.41
CA ASN A 105 -4.97 1.98 -6.81
C ASN A 105 -6.47 1.85 -6.51
N ALA A 106 -7.09 0.71 -6.85
CA ALA A 106 -8.52 0.47 -6.59
C ALA A 106 -8.85 0.47 -5.09
N LEU A 107 -7.90 0.06 -4.25
CA LEU A 107 -8.01 0.11 -2.79
C LEU A 107 -7.72 1.50 -2.19
N GLY A 108 -7.40 2.49 -3.03
CA GLY A 108 -7.08 3.85 -2.61
C GLY A 108 -5.81 3.95 -1.78
N LYS A 109 -4.81 3.11 -2.09
CA LYS A 109 -3.48 3.14 -1.46
C LYS A 109 -2.61 4.19 -2.14
N GLU A 110 -1.60 4.68 -1.42
CA GLU A 110 -0.59 5.57 -2.01
C GLU A 110 0.33 4.75 -2.90
N THR A 111 0.45 5.13 -4.17
CA THR A 111 1.25 4.36 -5.14
C THR A 111 2.22 5.22 -5.93
N VAL A 112 3.35 4.62 -6.31
CA VAL A 112 4.29 5.20 -7.27
C VAL A 112 4.90 4.12 -8.13
N VAL A 113 5.20 4.48 -9.39
CA VAL A 113 5.97 3.63 -10.29
C VAL A 113 7.41 4.12 -10.35
N ILE A 114 8.35 3.28 -9.96
CA ILE A 114 9.78 3.46 -10.23
C ILE A 114 10.12 2.70 -11.51
N LYS A 115 10.82 3.35 -12.42
CA LYS A 115 11.22 2.71 -13.68
C LYS A 115 12.68 2.96 -14.02
N THR A 116 13.32 2.00 -14.67
CA THR A 116 14.61 2.22 -15.32
C THR A 116 14.51 3.28 -16.43
N PRO A 117 15.66 3.84 -16.88
CA PRO A 117 15.67 4.90 -17.88
C PRO A 117 14.90 4.55 -19.16
N ASN A 118 15.09 3.33 -19.66
CA ASN A 118 14.61 2.90 -20.99
C ASN A 118 13.25 2.21 -20.95
N PHE A 119 12.71 1.88 -19.77
CA PHE A 119 11.39 1.29 -19.68
C PHE A 119 10.32 2.28 -20.13
N LYS A 120 9.42 1.81 -21.01
CA LYS A 120 8.30 2.58 -21.55
C LYS A 120 7.03 2.24 -20.79
N ILE A 121 6.43 3.25 -20.15
CA ILE A 121 5.16 3.12 -19.44
C ILE A 121 4.02 3.05 -20.49
N PRO A 122 3.05 2.13 -20.35
CA PRO A 122 1.86 2.08 -21.19
C PRO A 122 1.05 3.38 -21.11
N SER A 123 0.31 3.70 -22.18
CA SER A 123 -0.41 4.97 -22.32
C SER A 123 -1.35 5.28 -21.14
N ASP A 124 -2.05 4.27 -20.64
CA ASP A 124 -3.03 4.43 -19.56
C ASP A 124 -2.37 4.80 -18.23
N PHE A 125 -1.10 4.40 -18.06
CA PHE A 125 -0.27 4.70 -16.89
C PHE A 125 0.60 5.96 -17.09
N ILE A 126 0.53 6.65 -18.24
CA ILE A 126 1.22 7.95 -18.42
C ILE A 126 0.68 9.00 -17.45
N ARG A 127 -0.58 8.86 -17.02
CA ARG A 127 -1.19 9.71 -15.99
C ARG A 127 -0.76 9.34 -14.57
N THR A 128 -0.21 8.14 -14.37
CA THR A 128 0.32 7.73 -13.07
C THR A 128 1.68 8.39 -12.87
N GLU A 129 1.89 9.00 -11.71
CA GLU A 129 3.19 9.56 -11.37
C GLU A 129 4.25 8.45 -11.33
N TYR A 130 5.37 8.71 -11.99
CA TYR A 130 6.50 7.78 -12.00
C TYR A 130 7.81 8.51 -11.70
N ILE A 131 8.68 7.79 -11.01
CA ILE A 131 10.05 8.20 -10.72
C ILE A 131 10.97 7.41 -11.65
N LYS A 132 11.58 8.13 -12.59
CA LYS A 132 12.64 7.55 -13.43
C LYS A 132 13.91 7.41 -12.59
N TYR A 133 14.57 6.26 -12.70
CA TYR A 133 15.89 6.07 -12.12
C TYR A 133 16.94 6.85 -12.92
N ASP A 134 17.36 7.99 -12.39
CA ASP A 134 18.37 8.89 -12.93
C ASP A 134 19.06 9.64 -11.77
N ASN A 135 19.89 10.65 -12.06
CA ASN A 135 20.63 11.39 -11.04
C ASN A 135 19.73 12.12 -10.00
N SER A 136 18.44 12.30 -10.30
CA SER A 136 17.45 12.93 -9.40
C SER A 136 16.57 11.91 -8.65
N PHE A 137 16.87 10.61 -8.78
CA PHE A 137 16.05 9.53 -8.21
C PHE A 137 15.84 9.69 -6.70
N GLY A 138 16.92 9.88 -5.94
CA GLY A 138 16.86 10.00 -4.48
C GLY A 138 15.99 11.17 -4.02
N GLU A 139 16.15 12.34 -4.64
CA GLU A 139 15.36 13.55 -4.32
C GLU A 139 13.87 13.35 -4.59
N LYS A 140 13.53 12.76 -5.74
CA LYS A 140 12.13 12.47 -6.11
C LYS A 140 11.51 11.42 -5.20
N LEU A 141 12.26 10.39 -4.85
CA LEU A 141 11.80 9.35 -3.92
C LEU A 141 11.52 9.94 -2.54
N GLU A 142 12.43 10.76 -2.02
CA GLU A 142 12.24 11.41 -0.73
C GLU A 142 11.07 12.39 -0.76
N SER A 143 10.90 13.14 -1.85
CA SER A 143 9.73 14.02 -2.04
C SER A 143 8.42 13.23 -2.01
N PHE A 144 8.36 12.07 -2.65
CA PHE A 144 7.19 11.18 -2.62
C PHE A 144 6.91 10.68 -1.20
N LEU A 145 7.93 10.21 -0.48
CA LEU A 145 7.77 9.74 0.91
C LEU A 145 7.30 10.85 1.83
N LYS A 146 7.83 12.07 1.68
CA LYS A 146 7.35 13.24 2.42
C LYS A 146 5.88 13.54 2.14
N GLN A 147 5.48 13.55 0.86
CA GLN A 147 4.10 13.79 0.47
C GLN A 147 3.13 12.76 1.06
N ILE A 148 3.54 11.49 1.21
CA ILE A 148 2.73 10.47 1.89
C ILE A 148 2.45 10.85 3.35
N PHE A 149 3.42 11.42 4.06
CA PHE A 149 3.20 11.89 5.43
C PHE A 149 2.28 13.10 5.49
N ASP A 150 2.44 14.06 4.59
CA ASP A 150 1.52 15.21 4.45
C ASP A 150 0.08 14.72 4.15
N GLN A 151 -0.05 13.68 3.32
CA GLN A 151 -1.33 13.05 3.00
C GLN A 151 -1.96 12.36 4.22
N ALA A 152 -1.16 11.80 5.12
CA ALA A 152 -1.66 11.24 6.38
C ALA A 152 -2.24 12.33 7.31
N GLU A 153 -1.60 13.50 7.38
CA GLU A 153 -2.15 14.64 8.11
C GLU A 153 -3.48 15.11 7.52
N TYR A 154 -3.56 15.20 6.18
CA TYR A 154 -4.81 15.50 5.49
C TYR A 154 -5.91 14.50 5.83
N TYR A 155 -5.61 13.20 5.86
CA TYR A 155 -6.56 12.18 6.30
C TYR A 155 -7.04 12.42 7.73
N GLY A 156 -6.15 12.79 8.64
CA GLY A 156 -6.50 13.19 10.01
C GLY A 156 -7.49 14.35 10.08
N VAL A 157 -7.27 15.41 9.28
CA VAL A 157 -8.15 16.60 9.22
C VAL A 157 -9.50 16.26 8.58
N MET A 158 -9.50 15.45 7.51
CA MET A 158 -10.73 15.02 6.86
C MET A 158 -11.59 14.15 7.77
N ALA A 159 -10.97 13.32 8.60
CA ALA A 159 -11.70 12.53 9.59
C ALA A 159 -12.52 13.40 10.54
N ASP A 160 -11.95 14.51 11.04
CA ASP A 160 -12.66 15.45 11.93
C ASP A 160 -13.82 16.14 11.23
N SER A 161 -13.63 16.51 9.96
CA SER A 161 -14.68 17.13 9.14
C SER A 161 -15.83 16.17 8.83
N LEU A 162 -15.62 14.86 9.01
CA LEU A 162 -16.55 13.79 8.65
C LEU A 162 -17.11 13.05 9.86
N ILE A 163 -17.08 13.64 11.06
CA ILE A 163 -17.64 13.03 12.30
C ILE A 163 -19.10 12.60 12.11
N ALA A 164 -19.90 13.35 11.34
CA ALA A 164 -21.28 12.99 11.01
C ALA A 164 -21.41 11.73 10.12
N LYS A 165 -20.31 11.21 9.58
CA LYS A 165 -20.20 9.96 8.80
C LYS A 165 -19.17 9.03 9.46
N PRO A 166 -19.51 8.37 10.59
CA PRO A 166 -18.57 7.66 11.45
C PRO A 166 -17.67 6.67 10.73
N LEU A 167 -18.23 5.85 9.83
CA LEU A 167 -17.45 4.85 9.08
C LEU A 167 -16.42 5.47 8.14
N LEU A 168 -16.76 6.59 7.52
CA LEU A 168 -15.84 7.27 6.62
C LEU A 168 -14.73 7.96 7.41
N SER A 169 -15.08 8.57 8.55
CA SER A 169 -14.10 9.15 9.47
C SER A 169 -13.11 8.10 9.97
N ILE A 170 -13.60 6.93 10.39
CA ILE A 170 -12.76 5.79 10.79
C ILE A 170 -11.85 5.31 9.65
N ASP A 171 -12.35 5.26 8.40
CA ASP A 171 -11.52 4.86 7.25
C ASP A 171 -10.34 5.83 7.04
N TYR A 172 -10.58 7.14 7.15
CA TYR A 172 -9.55 8.17 7.08
C TYR A 172 -8.53 8.05 8.22
N LEU A 173 -8.99 7.90 9.47
CA LEU A 173 -8.10 7.70 10.62
C LEU A 173 -7.25 6.45 10.48
N ARG A 174 -7.84 5.35 9.97
CA ARG A 174 -7.10 4.13 9.66
C ARG A 174 -5.99 4.40 8.65
N ARG A 175 -6.28 5.10 7.54
CA ARG A 175 -5.24 5.41 6.53
C ARG A 175 -4.10 6.22 7.14
N ALA A 176 -4.43 7.25 7.92
CA ALA A 176 -3.45 8.07 8.62
C ALA A 176 -2.59 7.21 9.58
N TYR A 177 -3.22 6.35 10.38
CA TYR A 177 -2.54 5.42 11.27
C TYR A 177 -1.64 4.43 10.51
N LEU A 178 -2.11 3.85 9.40
CA LEU A 178 -1.29 2.88 8.65
C LEU A 178 -0.02 3.53 8.10
N ILE A 179 -0.09 4.78 7.65
CA ILE A 179 1.07 5.52 7.15
C ILE A 179 2.02 5.89 8.30
N THR A 180 1.48 6.43 9.40
CA THR A 180 2.28 7.09 10.45
C THR A 180 2.59 6.21 11.65
N GLN A 181 1.81 5.16 11.89
CA GLN A 181 1.75 4.38 13.12
C GLN A 181 1.54 5.27 14.37
N ASP A 182 0.87 6.42 14.21
CA ASP A 182 0.55 7.32 15.31
C ASP A 182 -0.73 6.86 16.03
N ASP A 183 -0.58 6.42 17.28
CA ASP A 183 -1.68 5.97 18.14
C ASP A 183 -2.74 7.04 18.37
N GLY A 184 -2.44 8.33 18.16
CA GLY A 184 -3.43 9.41 18.19
C GLY A 184 -4.59 9.18 17.21
N TYR A 185 -4.31 8.71 15.99
CA TYR A 185 -5.35 8.39 15.02
C TYR A 185 -6.15 7.15 15.43
N LYS A 186 -5.48 6.14 15.99
CA LYS A 186 -6.10 4.92 16.51
C LYS A 186 -7.05 5.22 17.67
N ASN A 187 -6.63 6.05 18.61
CA ASN A 187 -7.43 6.45 19.77
C ASN A 187 -8.68 7.24 19.34
N ARG A 188 -8.53 8.20 18.42
CA ARG A 188 -9.66 8.93 17.85
C ARG A 188 -10.66 8.01 17.15
N ALA A 189 -10.17 6.99 16.43
CA ALA A 189 -11.06 6.02 15.79
C ALA A 189 -11.85 5.23 16.85
N PHE A 190 -11.22 4.85 17.97
CA PHE A 190 -11.90 4.19 19.09
C PHE A 190 -12.97 5.06 19.75
N GLU A 191 -12.73 6.36 19.91
CA GLU A 191 -13.75 7.27 20.43
C GLU A 191 -14.99 7.28 19.52
N ILE A 192 -14.80 7.30 18.20
CA ILE A 192 -15.90 7.22 17.23
C ILE A 192 -16.60 5.85 17.33
N ILE A 193 -15.85 4.77 17.47
CA ILE A 193 -16.41 3.42 17.60
C ILE A 193 -17.27 3.27 18.84
N ASN A 194 -16.78 3.75 19.99
CA ASN A 194 -17.48 3.62 21.27
C ASN A 194 -18.68 4.57 21.39
N SER A 195 -18.69 5.67 20.63
CA SER A 195 -19.78 6.66 20.63
C SER A 195 -20.89 6.38 19.61
N ASN A 196 -20.71 5.38 18.72
CA ASN A 196 -21.67 5.04 17.67
C ASN A 196 -22.10 3.58 17.76
N GLN A 197 -23.32 3.28 17.34
CA GLN A 197 -23.78 1.90 17.21
C GLN A 197 -23.55 1.41 15.79
N PHE A 198 -22.78 0.32 15.66
CA PHE A 198 -22.57 -0.38 14.39
C PHE A 198 -23.21 -1.76 14.45
N ASP A 199 -23.60 -2.28 13.29
CA ASP A 199 -23.96 -3.70 13.18
C ASP A 199 -22.74 -4.60 13.47
N GLU A 200 -23.00 -5.88 13.76
CA GLU A 200 -21.96 -6.85 14.15
C GLU A 200 -20.86 -6.99 13.11
N HIS A 201 -21.21 -7.03 11.83
CA HIS A 201 -20.26 -7.19 10.73
C HIS A 201 -19.37 -5.94 10.59
N THR A 202 -19.97 -4.75 10.63
CA THR A 202 -19.23 -3.49 10.61
C THR A 202 -18.31 -3.37 11.83
N SER A 203 -18.77 -3.76 13.01
CA SER A 203 -17.96 -3.77 14.24
C SER A 203 -16.76 -4.70 14.12
N MET A 204 -16.94 -5.91 13.60
CA MET A 204 -15.85 -6.87 13.36
C MET A 204 -14.80 -6.29 12.40
N MET A 205 -15.24 -5.68 11.30
CA MET A 205 -14.36 -5.07 10.31
C MET A 205 -13.57 -3.91 10.88
N VAL A 206 -14.21 -3.04 11.65
CA VAL A 206 -13.56 -1.88 12.24
C VAL A 206 -12.57 -2.28 13.35
N ASN A 207 -12.92 -3.26 14.19
CA ASN A 207 -12.01 -3.79 15.21
C ASN A 207 -10.76 -4.44 14.60
N SER A 208 -10.89 -5.05 13.41
CA SER A 208 -9.74 -5.59 12.69
C SER A 208 -8.70 -4.54 12.29
N TYR A 209 -9.08 -3.26 12.16
CA TYR A 209 -8.19 -2.20 11.67
C TYR A 209 -7.05 -1.89 12.63
N PHE A 210 -7.27 -2.09 13.93
CA PHE A 210 -6.34 -1.68 14.99
C PHE A 210 -5.81 -2.84 15.82
N ASP A 211 -6.04 -4.04 15.31
CA ASP A 211 -5.77 -5.30 15.97
C ASP A 211 -6.40 -5.44 17.38
N LEU A 212 -7.66 -5.03 17.52
CA LEU A 212 -8.46 -5.27 18.73
C LEU A 212 -8.96 -6.71 18.85
#